data_AF-A0A6N7MFB2-F1
#
_entry.id   AF-A0A6N7MFB2-F1
#
_cell.length_a   1.000
_cell.length_b   1.000
_cell.length_c   1.000
_cell.angle_alpha   90.00
_cell.angle_beta   90.00
_cell.angle_gamma   90.00
#
_symmetry.space_group_name_H-M   'P 1'
#
loop_
_entity.id
_entity.type
_entity.pdbx_description
1 polymer ?
#
loop_
_entity_poly.entity_id
_entity_poly.type
_entity_poly.pdbx_seq_one_letter_code
_entity_poly.pdbx_strand_id
1 'polypeptide(L)'
;MKAYIFPGQGAQFVGMGKDLFDSSAMAKELFEQANEILGFRITDIMFSGTEEDLKQTKVTQPAIFLHSTILAQILGEKFKPDIVAGHSLGEFSSLVANKALSFKDGLILVSKRAAAMQKACEAEPSTMAAVIGLDENIVQTVCNGI
;
A
#
# COMPACT_ATOMS: atom_id res chain seq x y z
N MET A 1 -12.11 -12.65 -18.99
CA MET A 1 -11.17 -12.79 -17.87
C MET A 1 -10.61 -11.41 -17.53
N LYS A 2 -10.79 -10.92 -16.30
CA LYS A 2 -10.28 -9.64 -15.79
C LYS A 2 -9.33 -9.91 -14.62
N ALA A 3 -8.08 -9.45 -14.73
CA ALA A 3 -7.11 -9.46 -13.65
C ALA A 3 -6.94 -8.05 -13.07
N TYR A 4 -6.92 -7.94 -11.74
CA TYR A 4 -6.66 -6.68 -11.04
C TYR A 4 -5.34 -6.78 -10.29
N ILE A 5 -4.43 -5.86 -10.59
CA ILE A 5 -3.09 -5.83 -9.99
C ILE A 5 -3.01 -4.64 -9.05
N PHE A 6 -2.63 -4.91 -7.81
CA PHE A 6 -2.52 -3.92 -6.76
C PHE A 6 -1.06 -3.42 -6.63
N PRO A 7 -0.83 -2.10 -6.66
CA PRO A 7 0.51 -1.54 -6.63
C PRO A 7 1.16 -1.67 -5.25
N GLY A 8 2.49 -1.69 -5.25
CA GLY A 8 3.30 -1.63 -4.04
C GLY A 8 3.71 -0.21 -3.65
N GLN A 9 4.66 -0.11 -2.72
CA GLN A 9 5.29 1.15 -2.32
C GLN A 9 5.96 1.84 -3.52
N GLY A 10 5.86 3.17 -3.59
CA GLY A 10 6.27 4.00 -4.72
C GLY A 10 5.11 4.61 -5.51
N ALA A 11 3.87 4.13 -5.30
CA ALA A 11 2.67 4.62 -5.97
C ALA A 11 1.91 5.73 -5.19
N GLN A 12 2.41 6.13 -4.02
CA GLN A 12 1.79 7.18 -3.20
C GLN A 12 1.94 8.58 -3.82
N PHE A 13 0.95 9.43 -3.60
CA PHE A 13 0.97 10.84 -4.00
C PHE A 13 0.10 11.69 -3.06
N VAL A 14 0.42 12.98 -2.91
CA VAL A 14 -0.38 13.90 -2.10
C VAL A 14 -1.76 14.11 -2.73
N GLY A 15 -2.81 14.08 -1.91
CA GLY A 15 -4.21 14.15 -2.34
C GLY A 15 -4.83 12.78 -2.61
N MET A 16 -4.06 11.68 -2.51
CA MET A 16 -4.59 10.34 -2.75
C MET A 16 -5.75 9.99 -1.82
N GLY A 17 -6.83 9.44 -2.38
CA GLY A 17 -7.99 8.99 -1.61
C GLY A 17 -8.97 10.09 -1.21
N LYS A 18 -8.61 11.37 -1.40
CA LYS A 18 -9.49 12.50 -1.07
C LYS A 18 -10.80 12.46 -1.86
N ASP A 19 -10.72 12.22 -3.16
CA ASP A 19 -11.92 12.10 -4.00
C ASP A 19 -12.81 10.93 -3.58
N LEU A 20 -12.21 9.82 -3.13
CA LEU A 20 -12.96 8.68 -2.61
C LEU A 20 -13.69 9.06 -1.31
N PHE A 21 -12.98 9.71 -0.39
CA PHE A 21 -13.51 10.18 0.89
C PHE A 21 -14.68 11.15 0.72
N ASP A 22 -14.57 12.09 -0.23
CA ASP A 22 -15.58 13.13 -0.46
C ASP A 22 -16.81 12.59 -1.23
N SER A 23 -16.61 11.63 -2.13
CA SER A 23 -17.67 11.14 -3.02
C SER A 23 -18.45 9.92 -2.51
N SER A 24 -17.95 9.22 -1.47
CA SER A 24 -18.57 7.98 -0.97
C SER A 24 -18.66 7.94 0.55
N ALA A 25 -19.88 7.82 1.07
CA ALA A 25 -20.12 7.65 2.51
C ALA A 25 -19.41 6.41 3.08
N MET A 26 -19.38 5.31 2.30
CA MET A 26 -18.65 4.09 2.68
C MET A 26 -17.14 4.32 2.74
N ALA A 27 -16.57 5.04 1.77
CA ALA A 27 -15.14 5.37 1.81
C ALA A 27 -14.82 6.23 3.03
N LYS A 28 -15.64 7.24 3.31
CA LYS A 28 -15.51 8.10 4.49
C LYS A 28 -15.49 7.30 5.79
N GLU A 29 -16.42 6.36 5.96
CA GLU A 29 -16.48 5.48 7.13
C GLU A 29 -15.22 4.63 7.27
N LEU A 30 -14.75 4.01 6.17
CA LEU A 30 -13.56 3.17 6.19
C LEU A 30 -12.28 3.95 6.48
N PHE A 31 -12.17 5.17 5.96
CA PHE A 31 -11.04 6.06 6.28
C PHE A 31 -11.06 6.53 7.74
N GLU A 32 -12.22 6.86 8.31
CA GLU A 32 -12.29 7.21 9.73
C GLU A 32 -12.03 5.99 10.64
N GLN A 33 -12.53 4.80 10.26
CA GLN A 33 -12.16 3.56 10.93
C GLN A 33 -10.64 3.31 10.86
N ALA A 34 -10.01 3.63 9.72
CA ALA A 34 -8.57 3.51 9.58
C ALA A 34 -7.81 4.47 10.49
N ASN A 35 -8.28 5.72 10.64
CA ASN A 35 -7.72 6.69 11.59
C ASN A 35 -7.75 6.14 13.02
N GLU A 36 -8.87 5.53 13.43
CA GLU A 36 -9.01 4.90 14.74
C GLU A 36 -8.05 3.71 14.93
N ILE A 37 -7.98 2.80 13.95
CA ILE A 37 -7.10 1.62 14.01
C ILE A 37 -5.63 2.01 14.09
N LEU A 38 -5.22 3.04 13.35
CA LEU A 38 -3.84 3.50 13.30
C LEU A 38 -3.47 4.37 14.51
N GLY A 39 -4.46 4.95 15.20
CA GLY A 39 -4.23 5.85 16.33
C GLY A 39 -3.73 7.24 15.93
N PHE A 40 -3.79 7.59 14.64
CA PHE A 40 -3.48 8.91 14.11
C PHE A 40 -4.29 9.18 12.84
N ARG A 41 -4.44 10.46 12.48
CA ARG A 41 -5.17 10.87 11.28
C ARG A 41 -4.32 10.71 10.03
N ILE A 42 -4.31 9.50 9.47
CA ILE A 42 -3.62 9.23 8.20
C ILE A 42 -4.23 10.02 7.04
N THR A 43 -5.54 10.28 7.10
CA THR A 43 -6.24 11.10 6.10
C THR A 43 -5.64 12.49 5.94
N ASP A 44 -5.20 13.12 7.04
CA ASP A 44 -4.65 14.47 7.00
C ASP A 44 -3.34 14.48 6.21
N ILE A 45 -2.53 13.42 6.37
CA ILE A 45 -1.28 13.21 5.63
C ILE A 45 -1.57 12.86 4.17
N MET A 46 -2.49 11.93 3.91
CA MET A 46 -2.87 11.52 2.55
C MET A 46 -3.41 12.68 1.73
N PHE A 47 -4.24 13.54 2.31
CA PHE A 47 -4.96 14.58 1.56
C PHE A 47 -4.17 15.87 1.43
N SER A 48 -3.41 16.24 2.46
CA SER A 48 -2.82 17.58 2.57
C SER A 48 -1.40 17.58 3.15
N GLY A 49 -0.83 16.41 3.45
CA GLY A 49 0.54 16.29 3.95
C GLY A 49 1.58 16.62 2.90
N THR A 50 2.86 16.59 3.30
CA THR A 50 3.97 16.76 2.35
C THR A 50 4.32 15.44 1.68
N GLU A 51 5.03 15.50 0.55
CA GLU A 51 5.60 14.30 -0.07
C GLU A 51 6.53 13.54 0.89
N GLU A 52 7.23 14.26 1.76
CA GLU A 52 8.17 13.67 2.71
C GLU A 52 7.45 12.90 3.83
N ASP A 53 6.34 13.44 4.33
CA ASP A 53 5.48 12.73 5.28
C ASP A 53 4.96 11.43 4.68
N LEU A 54 4.54 11.47 3.40
CA LEU A 54 4.07 10.31 2.67
C LEU A 54 5.16 9.31 2.29
N LYS A 55 6.44 9.70 2.28
CA LYS A 55 7.58 8.80 2.02
C LYS A 55 8.01 8.01 3.25
N GLN A 56 7.60 8.40 4.45
CA GLN A 56 7.85 7.62 5.65
C GLN A 56 7.16 6.26 5.53
N THR A 57 7.90 5.16 5.57
CA THR A 57 7.38 3.80 5.30
C THR A 57 6.15 3.46 6.15
N LYS A 58 6.15 3.89 7.42
CA LYS A 58 5.02 3.75 8.37
C LYS A 58 3.72 4.40 7.91
N VAL A 59 3.79 5.41 7.03
CA VAL A 59 2.65 6.09 6.41
C VAL A 59 2.39 5.55 5.01
N THR A 60 3.43 5.41 4.19
CA THR A 60 3.31 5.01 2.78
C THR A 60 2.55 3.71 2.62
N GLN A 61 2.86 2.71 3.45
CA GLN A 61 2.26 1.39 3.31
C GLN A 61 0.77 1.37 3.66
N PRO A 62 0.33 1.89 4.83
CA PRO A 62 -1.09 2.05 5.10
C PRO A 62 -1.81 2.93 4.06
N ALA A 63 -1.20 4.03 3.58
CA ALA A 63 -1.86 4.93 2.63
C ALA A 63 -2.22 4.24 1.30
N ILE A 64 -1.26 3.51 0.70
CA ILE A 64 -1.49 2.76 -0.55
C ILE A 64 -2.48 1.62 -0.33
N PHE A 65 -2.38 0.92 0.81
CA PHE A 65 -3.32 -0.13 1.17
C PHE A 65 -4.75 0.39 1.28
N LEU A 66 -4.96 1.50 2.00
CA LEU A 66 -6.27 2.11 2.20
C LEU A 66 -6.89 2.55 0.88
N HIS A 67 -6.13 3.30 0.07
CA HIS A 67 -6.61 3.71 -1.24
C HIS A 67 -7.05 2.53 -2.10
N SER A 68 -6.22 1.49 -2.18
CA SER A 68 -6.46 0.31 -3.00
C SER A 68 -7.70 -0.48 -2.55
N THR A 69 -7.80 -0.75 -1.25
CA THR A 69 -8.86 -1.59 -0.69
C THR A 69 -10.20 -0.88 -0.62
N ILE A 70 -10.19 0.41 -0.26
CA ILE A 70 -11.41 1.23 -0.24
C ILE A 70 -11.96 1.40 -1.65
N LEU A 71 -11.09 1.69 -2.65
CA LEU A 71 -11.53 1.77 -4.04
C LEU A 71 -12.17 0.45 -4.50
N ALA A 72 -11.55 -0.69 -4.21
CA ALA A 72 -12.11 -2.00 -4.55
C ALA A 72 -13.48 -2.24 -3.89
N GLN A 73 -13.66 -1.83 -2.63
CA GLN A 73 -14.93 -1.95 -1.91
C GLN A 73 -16.03 -1.06 -2.49
N ILE A 74 -15.75 0.23 -2.74
CA ILE A 74 -16.79 1.16 -3.24
C ILE A 74 -17.18 0.88 -4.70
N LEU A 75 -16.33 0.22 -5.48
CA LEU A 75 -16.69 -0.26 -6.81
C LEU A 75 -17.81 -1.31 -6.75
N GLY A 76 -18.00 -1.99 -5.61
CA GLY A 76 -19.09 -2.92 -5.36
C GLY A 76 -19.22 -3.96 -6.47
N GLU A 77 -20.40 -4.06 -7.09
CA GLU A 77 -20.65 -5.02 -8.17
C GLU A 77 -19.84 -4.78 -9.47
N LYS A 78 -19.22 -3.61 -9.63
CA LYS A 78 -18.31 -3.35 -10.76
C LYS A 78 -16.95 -4.02 -10.56
N PHE A 79 -16.58 -4.32 -9.31
CA PHE A 79 -15.37 -5.06 -8.98
C PHE A 79 -15.65 -6.58 -9.03
N LYS A 80 -15.44 -7.16 -10.22
CA LYS A 80 -15.63 -8.59 -10.51
C LYS A 80 -14.35 -9.18 -11.13
N PRO A 81 -13.25 -9.29 -10.37
CA PRO A 81 -12.03 -9.92 -10.84
C PRO A 81 -12.22 -11.44 -11.01
N ASP A 82 -11.61 -12.01 -12.05
CA ASP A 82 -11.34 -13.44 -12.11
C ASP A 82 -10.03 -13.77 -11.38
N ILE A 83 -9.10 -12.82 -11.35
CA ILE A 83 -7.77 -12.93 -10.74
C ILE A 83 -7.43 -11.63 -10.01
N VAL A 84 -6.81 -11.74 -8.85
CA VAL A 84 -6.14 -10.62 -8.17
C VAL A 84 -4.69 -11.00 -7.86
N ALA A 85 -3.79 -10.02 -7.90
CA ALA A 85 -2.43 -10.16 -7.42
C ALA A 85 -1.91 -8.79 -6.96
N GLY A 86 -0.82 -8.75 -6.20
CA GLY A 86 -0.23 -7.48 -5.83
C GLY A 86 1.29 -7.52 -5.72
N HIS A 87 1.92 -6.38 -5.99
CA HIS A 87 3.37 -6.28 -5.90
C HIS A 87 3.80 -5.87 -4.48
N SER A 88 4.52 -6.73 -3.78
CA SER A 88 5.01 -6.48 -2.42
C SER A 88 3.87 -6.09 -1.46
N LEU A 89 3.76 -4.82 -1.05
CA LEU A 89 2.64 -4.32 -0.25
C LEU A 89 1.28 -4.60 -0.89
N GLY A 90 1.18 -4.50 -2.22
CA GLY A 90 -0.08 -4.68 -2.93
C GLY A 90 -0.69 -6.07 -2.73
N GLU A 91 0.12 -7.07 -2.36
CA GLU A 91 -0.35 -8.43 -2.06
C GLU A 91 -1.42 -8.40 -0.96
N PHE A 92 -1.20 -7.62 0.11
CA PHE A 92 -2.17 -7.45 1.20
C PHE A 92 -3.45 -6.78 0.73
N SER A 93 -3.35 -5.78 -0.14
CA SER A 93 -4.53 -5.15 -0.76
C SER A 93 -5.32 -6.14 -1.60
N SER A 94 -4.64 -7.02 -2.34
CA SER A 94 -5.28 -8.05 -3.15
C SER A 94 -6.03 -9.09 -2.31
N LEU A 95 -5.44 -9.50 -1.18
CA LEU A 95 -6.06 -10.44 -0.22
C LEU A 95 -7.27 -9.83 0.49
N VAL A 96 -7.27 -8.52 0.73
CA VAL A 96 -8.45 -7.83 1.28
C VAL A 96 -9.51 -7.64 0.20
N ALA A 97 -9.12 -7.28 -1.02
CA ALA A 97 -10.04 -7.10 -2.13
C ALA A 97 -10.76 -8.40 -2.53
N ASN A 98 -10.11 -9.56 -2.42
CA ASN A 98 -10.73 -10.87 -2.64
C ASN A 98 -11.39 -11.49 -1.39
N LYS A 99 -11.40 -10.78 -0.26
CA LYS A 99 -12.00 -11.19 1.02
C LYS A 99 -11.31 -12.38 1.71
N ALA A 100 -10.11 -12.77 1.28
CA ALA A 100 -9.29 -13.74 2.02
C ALA A 100 -8.78 -13.17 3.36
N LEU A 101 -8.66 -11.84 3.45
CA LEU A 101 -8.31 -11.11 4.66
C LEU A 101 -9.35 -10.00 4.92
N SER A 102 -9.68 -9.75 6.18
CA SER A 102 -10.58 -8.64 6.54
C SER A 102 -9.86 -7.28 6.36
N PHE A 103 -10.62 -6.21 6.10
CA PHE A 103 -10.06 -4.86 6.01
C PHE A 103 -9.30 -4.46 7.27
N LYS A 104 -9.91 -4.71 8.44
CA LYS A 104 -9.31 -4.39 9.75
C LYS A 104 -8.02 -5.16 9.99
N ASP A 105 -8.02 -6.48 9.78
CA ASP A 105 -6.83 -7.30 10.02
C ASP A 105 -5.73 -6.98 9.00
N GLY A 106 -6.11 -6.71 7.74
CA GLY A 106 -5.21 -6.23 6.70
C GLY A 106 -4.53 -4.93 7.09
N LEU A 107 -5.27 -3.94 7.57
CA LEU A 107 -4.71 -2.66 8.00
C LEU A 107 -3.78 -2.80 9.21
N ILE A 108 -4.16 -3.61 10.21
CA ILE A 108 -3.32 -3.89 11.38
C ILE A 108 -2.02 -4.57 10.94
N LEU A 109 -2.10 -5.56 10.03
CA LEU A 109 -0.94 -6.28 9.53
C LEU A 109 -0.01 -5.37 8.73
N VAL A 110 -0.55 -4.55 7.84
CA VAL A 110 0.21 -3.58 7.05
C VAL A 110 0.88 -2.55 7.94
N SER A 111 0.18 -2.01 8.95
CA SER A 111 0.75 -1.06 9.91
C SER A 111 1.92 -1.67 10.68
N LYS A 112 1.76 -2.90 11.18
CA LYS A 112 2.86 -3.63 11.86
C LYS A 112 4.05 -3.89 10.94
N ARG A 113 3.80 -4.31 9.70
CA ARG A 113 4.85 -4.51 8.68
C ARG A 113 5.61 -3.21 8.42
N ALA A 114 4.88 -2.11 8.24
CA ALA A 114 5.45 -0.80 7.97
C ALA A 114 6.34 -0.31 9.11
N ALA A 115 5.89 -0.46 10.36
CA ALA A 115 6.67 -0.13 11.55
C ALA A 115 7.93 -1.00 11.68
N ALA A 116 7.82 -2.31 11.43
CA ALA A 116 8.96 -3.22 11.49
C ALA A 116 10.02 -2.88 10.42
N MET A 117 9.59 -2.60 9.19
CA MET A 117 10.49 -2.19 8.11
C MET A 117 11.15 -0.83 8.39
N GLN A 118 10.38 0.15 8.86
CA GLN A 118 10.92 1.45 9.24
C GLN A 118 12.03 1.30 10.30
N LYS A 119 11.78 0.52 11.35
CA LYS A 119 12.77 0.23 12.40
C LYS A 119 14.03 -0.46 11.85
N ALA A 120 13.88 -1.37 10.91
CA ALA A 120 15.01 -2.05 10.27
C ALA A 120 15.87 -1.07 9.45
N CYS A 121 15.25 -0.19 8.66
CA CYS A 121 15.95 0.84 7.88
C CYS A 121 16.65 1.88 8.77
N GLU A 122 16.07 2.21 9.93
CA GLU A 122 16.70 3.10 10.92
C GLU A 122 17.90 2.44 11.63
N ALA A 123 17.87 1.11 11.79
CA ALA A 123 18.95 0.36 12.41
C ALA A 123 20.14 0.16 11.47
N GLU A 124 19.89 -0.05 10.18
CA GLU A 124 20.93 -0.27 9.16
C GLU A 124 20.65 0.57 7.90
N PRO A 125 21.37 1.70 7.72
CA PRO A 125 21.24 2.52 6.52
C PRO A 125 21.50 1.70 5.25
N SER A 126 20.47 1.60 4.41
CA SER A 126 20.51 0.77 3.20
C SER A 126 19.88 1.51 2.02
N THR A 127 20.14 1.01 0.81
CA THR A 127 19.60 1.56 -0.43
C THR A 127 19.28 0.44 -1.42
N MET A 128 18.54 0.77 -2.48
CA MET A 128 18.16 -0.15 -3.55
C MET A 128 18.43 0.48 -4.91
N ALA A 129 18.78 -0.35 -5.91
CA ALA A 129 18.98 0.08 -7.28
C ALA A 129 18.12 -0.76 -8.25
N ALA A 130 17.61 -0.12 -9.30
CA ALA A 130 16.94 -0.81 -10.40
C ALA A 130 17.96 -1.07 -11.52
N VAL A 131 18.14 -2.34 -11.90
CA VAL A 131 19.02 -2.75 -12.99
C VAL A 131 18.18 -3.00 -14.24
N ILE A 132 18.54 -2.35 -15.36
CA ILE A 132 17.78 -2.43 -16.62
C ILE A 132 18.72 -2.86 -17.75
N GLY A 133 18.30 -3.85 -18.53
CA GLY A 133 18.98 -4.27 -19.76
C GLY A 133 20.19 -5.19 -19.57
N LEU A 134 20.45 -5.67 -18.35
CA LEU A 134 21.49 -6.66 -18.07
C LEU A 134 20.89 -8.06 -17.94
N ASP A 135 21.61 -9.08 -18.42
CA ASP A 135 21.20 -10.49 -18.29
C ASP A 135 21.18 -10.93 -16.82
N GLU A 136 20.17 -11.72 -16.45
CA GLU A 136 19.97 -12.22 -15.09
C GLU A 136 21.20 -12.96 -14.54
N ASN A 137 21.88 -13.76 -15.36
CA ASN A 137 23.07 -14.51 -14.92
C ASN A 137 24.23 -13.58 -14.57
N ILE A 138 24.37 -12.47 -15.30
CA ILE A 138 25.40 -11.46 -15.02
C ILE A 138 25.07 -10.75 -13.70
N VAL A 139 23.81 -10.34 -13.51
CA VAL A 139 23.34 -9.72 -12.26
C VAL A 139 23.62 -10.63 -11.07
N GLN A 140 23.24 -11.90 -11.17
CA GLN A 140 23.44 -12.88 -10.09
C GLN A 140 24.93 -13.11 -9.79
N THR A 141 25.77 -13.20 -10.82
CA THR A 141 27.23 -13.37 -10.66
C THR A 141 27.84 -12.20 -9.92
N VAL A 142 27.45 -10.96 -10.28
CA VAL A 142 27.94 -9.76 -9.61
C VAL A 142 27.48 -9.72 -8.16
N CYS A 143 26.19 -9.92 -7.88
CA CYS A 143 25.64 -9.88 -6.52
C CYS A 143 26.24 -10.95 -5.59
N ASN A 144 26.55 -12.14 -6.11
CA ASN A 144 27.18 -13.20 -5.32
C ASN A 144 28.67 -12.93 -5.00
N GLY A 145 29.28 -11.94 -5.66
CA GLY A 145 30.68 -11.55 -5.46
C GLY A 145 30.90 -10.41 -4.48
N ILE A 146 29.83 -9.88 -3.87
CA ILE A 146 29.83 -8.80 -2.87
C ILE A 146 29.60 -9.40 -1.48
#